data_AF-W1PIV3-F1
#
_entry.id   AF-W1PIV3-F1
#
_cell.length_a   1.000
_cell.length_b   1.000
_cell.length_c   1.000
_cell.angle_alpha   90.00
_cell.angle_beta   90.00
_cell.angle_gamma   90.00
#
_symmetry.space_group_name_H-M   'P 1'
#
loop_
_entity.id
_entity.type
_entity.pdbx_description
1 polymer ?
#
loop_
_entity_poly.entity_id
_entity_poly.type
_entity_poly.pdbx_seq_one_letter_code
_entity_poly.pdbx_strand_id
1 'polypeptide(L)'
;MKILQVIIKKEQMNVTEWSGGLYVSPTVAGSRSGGLIAGAWAAMMSLGLEGYMEHTRVLMETSKRIQNGIKEISELFIIGKPHMTVIAFGSKVIDIFKVNDVMSSKGWHLNALQKPSSVHICVTLQHTPVVEDFLIDLKESVKIVKEEPGTIEGGLAPIYGAAEKMPDRGMVQDLIVAFMDSTC
;
A
#
# COMPACT_ATOMS: atom_id res chain seq x y z
N MET A 1 -32.36 -5.69 2.91
CA MET A 1 -32.40 -7.05 2.33
C MET A 1 -32.74 -7.08 0.83
N LYS A 2 -33.71 -6.32 0.32
CA LYS A 2 -34.09 -6.32 -1.12
C LYS A 2 -33.00 -5.82 -2.08
N ILE A 3 -32.19 -4.83 -1.70
CA ILE A 3 -31.11 -4.27 -2.55
C ILE A 3 -29.99 -5.31 -2.78
N LEU A 4 -29.63 -6.08 -1.76
CA LEU A 4 -28.61 -7.13 -1.85
C LEU A 4 -29.02 -8.23 -2.85
N GLN A 5 -30.29 -8.65 -2.83
CA GLN A 5 -30.83 -9.63 -3.77
C GLN A 5 -30.85 -9.14 -5.23
N VAL A 6 -31.06 -7.84 -5.45
CA VAL A 6 -31.08 -7.25 -6.81
C VAL A 6 -29.67 -7.16 -7.40
N ILE A 7 -28.65 -6.86 -6.60
CA ILE A 7 -27.24 -6.82 -7.03
C ILE A 7 -26.76 -8.24 -7.37
N ILE A 8 -27.05 -9.22 -6.51
CA ILE A 8 -26.64 -10.62 -6.72
C ILE A 8 -27.17 -11.19 -8.05
N LYS A 9 -28.36 -10.77 -8.50
CA LYS A 9 -28.99 -11.30 -9.71
C LYS A 9 -28.33 -10.83 -11.01
N LYS A 10 -27.55 -9.73 -11.00
CA LYS A 10 -26.87 -9.18 -12.18
C LYS A 10 -25.39 -9.59 -12.28
N GLU A 11 -24.79 -10.01 -11.17
CA GLU A 11 -23.35 -10.34 -11.07
C GLU A 11 -23.08 -11.85 -11.06
N GLN A 12 -24.13 -12.67 -11.18
CA GLN A 12 -24.03 -14.14 -11.25
C GLN A 12 -23.79 -14.60 -12.68
N MET A 13 -22.82 -15.50 -12.85
CA MET A 13 -22.68 -16.25 -14.11
C MET A 13 -23.61 -17.47 -14.05
N ASN A 14 -24.56 -17.54 -14.97
CA ASN A 14 -25.45 -18.69 -15.13
C ASN A 14 -25.30 -19.29 -16.53
N VAL A 15 -25.35 -20.62 -16.61
CA VAL A 15 -25.34 -21.35 -17.88
C VAL A 15 -26.43 -22.40 -17.82
N THR A 16 -27.45 -22.23 -18.65
CA THR A 16 -28.63 -23.13 -18.71
C THR A 16 -28.52 -24.17 -19.81
N GLU A 17 -27.79 -23.86 -20.89
CA GLU A 17 -27.69 -24.70 -22.10
C GLU A 17 -26.49 -25.66 -22.08
N TRP A 18 -25.76 -25.74 -20.97
CA TRP A 18 -24.61 -26.64 -20.86
C TRP A 18 -25.08 -28.09 -20.69
N SER A 19 -24.53 -29.00 -21.50
CA SER A 19 -24.85 -30.44 -21.43
C SER A 19 -24.49 -31.09 -20.09
N GLY A 20 -23.61 -30.47 -19.30
CA GLY A 20 -23.29 -30.89 -17.92
C GLY A 20 -24.37 -30.53 -16.89
N GLY A 21 -25.47 -29.89 -17.31
CA GLY A 21 -26.59 -29.50 -16.47
C GLY A 21 -26.59 -28.02 -16.09
N LEU A 22 -27.53 -27.65 -15.22
CA LEU A 22 -27.68 -26.27 -14.76
C LEU A 22 -26.46 -25.84 -13.95
N TYR A 23 -25.84 -24.74 -14.34
CA TYR A 23 -24.67 -24.18 -13.66
C TYR A 23 -24.91 -22.74 -13.23
N VAL A 24 -24.48 -22.40 -12.01
CA VAL A 24 -24.46 -21.03 -11.49
C VAL A 24 -23.23 -20.80 -10.63
N SER A 25 -22.57 -19.65 -10.82
CA SER A 25 -21.51 -19.18 -9.92
C SER A 25 -21.81 -17.76 -9.42
N PRO A 26 -21.65 -17.50 -8.09
CA PRO A 26 -21.87 -16.18 -7.51
C PRO A 26 -20.71 -15.20 -7.73
N THR A 27 -19.56 -15.66 -8.22
CA THR A 27 -18.38 -14.84 -8.56
C THR A 27 -17.68 -15.41 -9.80
N VAL A 28 -16.57 -14.79 -10.22
CA VAL A 28 -15.81 -15.20 -11.41
C VAL A 28 -15.35 -16.67 -11.37
N ALA A 29 -14.96 -17.17 -10.20
CA ALA A 29 -14.42 -18.52 -10.05
C ALA A 29 -15.54 -19.58 -9.94
N GLY A 30 -15.30 -20.76 -10.51
CA GLY A 30 -16.10 -21.96 -10.23
C GLY A 30 -15.63 -22.64 -8.92
N SER A 31 -14.61 -23.48 -9.02
CA SER A 31 -13.93 -24.05 -7.85
C SER A 31 -13.25 -22.96 -7.02
N ARG A 32 -13.37 -23.02 -5.70
CA ARG A 32 -12.83 -22.02 -4.76
C ARG A 32 -12.10 -22.69 -3.60
N SER A 33 -11.05 -22.05 -3.08
CA SER A 33 -10.31 -22.54 -1.91
C SER A 33 -11.14 -22.33 -0.64
N GLY A 34 -11.73 -23.41 -0.12
CA GLY A 34 -12.52 -23.38 1.12
C GLY A 34 -11.69 -23.01 2.36
N GLY A 35 -10.38 -23.28 2.34
CA GLY A 35 -9.48 -22.97 3.45
C GLY A 35 -9.37 -21.47 3.75
N LEU A 36 -9.31 -20.62 2.71
CA LEU A 36 -9.27 -19.16 2.89
C LEU A 36 -10.57 -18.61 3.48
N ILE A 37 -11.70 -19.20 3.10
CA ILE A 37 -13.03 -18.84 3.64
C ILE A 37 -13.09 -19.20 5.12
N ALA A 38 -12.66 -20.41 5.48
CA ALA A 38 -12.60 -20.85 6.88
C ALA A 38 -11.63 -20.00 7.71
N GLY A 39 -10.47 -19.64 7.15
CA GLY A 39 -9.49 -18.77 7.81
C GLY A 39 -10.02 -17.35 8.06
N ALA A 40 -10.71 -16.76 7.07
CA ALA A 40 -11.36 -15.46 7.25
C ALA A 40 -12.44 -15.50 8.32
N TRP A 41 -13.29 -16.54 8.32
CA TRP A 41 -14.30 -16.74 9.36
C TRP A 41 -13.66 -16.89 10.75
N ALA A 42 -12.62 -17.71 10.86
CA ALA A 42 -11.92 -17.94 12.12
C ALA A 42 -11.29 -16.64 12.66
N ALA A 43 -10.67 -15.82 11.81
CA ALA A 43 -10.11 -14.53 12.20
C ALA A 43 -11.20 -13.54 12.67
N MET A 44 -12.34 -13.49 11.98
CA MET A 44 -13.47 -12.64 12.40
C MET A 44 -14.02 -13.07 13.75
N MET A 45 -14.19 -14.38 13.97
CA MET A 45 -14.74 -14.92 15.20
C MET A 45 -13.77 -14.83 16.38
N SER A 46 -12.46 -14.99 16.15
CA SER A 46 -11.46 -14.90 17.21
C SER A 46 -11.26 -13.47 17.72
N LEU A 47 -11.39 -12.46 16.84
CA LEU A 47 -11.31 -11.04 17.23
C LEU A 47 -12.61 -10.54 17.86
N GLY A 48 -13.74 -10.85 17.22
CA GLY A 48 -15.03 -10.26 17.58
C GLY A 48 -15.03 -8.72 17.46
N LEU A 49 -16.14 -8.08 17.88
CA LEU A 49 -16.28 -6.63 17.81
C LEU A 49 -15.20 -5.91 18.65
N GLU A 50 -14.99 -6.36 19.89
CA GLU A 50 -14.05 -5.73 20.83
C GLU A 50 -12.60 -5.80 20.32
N GLY A 51 -12.18 -6.93 19.74
CA GLY A 51 -10.84 -7.06 19.17
C GLY A 51 -10.62 -6.09 18.00
N TYR A 52 -11.61 -5.96 17.11
CA TYR A 52 -11.55 -4.97 16.02
C TYR A 52 -11.53 -3.53 16.55
N MET A 53 -12.32 -3.22 17.57
CA MET A 53 -12.35 -1.89 18.18
C MET A 53 -11.00 -1.52 18.79
N GLU A 54 -10.41 -2.43 19.58
CA GLU A 54 -9.12 -2.20 20.23
C GLU A 54 -7.97 -2.09 19.21
N HIS A 55 -7.91 -3.00 18.23
CA HIS A 55 -6.90 -2.92 17.17
C HIS A 55 -7.03 -1.64 16.36
N THR A 56 -8.25 -1.20 16.07
CA THR A 56 -8.47 0.08 15.39
C THR A 56 -7.98 1.24 16.26
N ARG A 57 -8.30 1.28 17.55
CA ARG A 57 -7.82 2.32 18.48
C ARG A 57 -6.30 2.42 18.46
N VAL A 58 -5.60 1.30 18.60
CA VAL A 58 -4.13 1.24 18.58
C VAL A 58 -3.58 1.74 17.24
N LEU A 59 -4.12 1.26 16.11
CA LEU A 59 -3.69 1.69 14.78
C LEU A 59 -3.88 3.20 14.55
N MET A 60 -4.97 3.77 15.06
CA MET A 60 -5.25 5.20 14.94
C MET A 60 -4.28 6.04 15.78
N GLU A 61 -3.93 5.58 16.98
CA GLU A 61 -2.92 6.21 17.83
C GLU A 61 -1.53 6.16 17.18
N THR A 62 -1.12 5.00 16.68
CA THR A 62 0.14 4.79 15.94
C THR A 62 0.21 5.68 14.71
N SER A 63 -0.86 5.73 13.90
CA SER A 63 -0.95 6.61 12.74
C SER A 63 -0.75 8.07 13.15
N LYS A 64 -1.40 8.53 14.21
CA LYS A 64 -1.28 9.91 14.68
C LYS A 64 0.13 10.25 15.17
N ARG A 65 0.82 9.32 15.84
CA ARG A 65 2.22 9.49 16.24
C ARG A 65 3.14 9.66 15.03
N ILE A 66 3.01 8.78 14.03
CA ILE A 66 3.79 8.88 12.79
C ILE A 66 3.49 10.19 12.06
N GLN A 67 2.22 10.59 11.95
CA GLN A 67 1.85 11.87 11.33
C GLN A 67 2.47 13.08 12.05
N ASN A 68 2.54 13.05 13.38
CA ASN A 68 3.15 14.13 14.15
C ASN A 68 4.67 14.15 13.95
N GLY A 69 5.35 13.01 14.02
CA GLY A 69 6.78 12.92 13.77
C GLY A 69 7.18 13.38 12.36
N ILE A 70 6.39 13.02 11.33
CA ILE A 70 6.63 13.52 9.96
C ILE A 70 6.49 15.04 9.88
N LYS A 71 5.51 15.64 10.57
CA LYS A 71 5.31 17.11 10.58
C LYS A 71 6.45 17.86 11.28
N GLU A 72 7.20 17.21 12.15
CA GLU A 72 8.38 17.78 12.81
C GLU A 72 9.62 17.80 11.91
N ILE A 73 9.60 17.09 10.78
CA ILE A 73 10.67 17.08 9.79
C ILE A 73 10.39 18.16 8.73
N SER A 74 11.13 19.26 8.78
CA SER A 74 10.86 20.48 8.00
C SER A 74 10.84 20.31 6.48
N GLU A 75 11.57 19.32 5.98
CA GLU A 75 11.69 19.01 4.56
C GLU A 75 10.48 18.23 4.03
N LEU A 76 9.69 17.61 4.91
CA LEU A 76 8.59 16.74 4.55
C LEU A 76 7.25 17.44 4.71
N PHE A 77 6.29 17.04 3.89
CA PHE A 77 4.88 17.40 4.05
C PHE A 77 3.99 16.19 3.85
N ILE A 78 2.92 16.11 4.61
CA ILE A 78 1.88 15.09 4.44
C ILE A 78 0.94 15.52 3.30
N ILE A 79 0.59 14.57 2.44
CA ILE A 79 -0.38 14.78 1.37
C ILE A 79 -1.79 14.74 1.96
N GLY A 80 -2.49 15.87 1.87
CA GLY A 80 -3.86 16.01 2.35
C GLY A 80 -3.96 15.90 3.88
N LYS A 81 -5.01 15.22 4.36
CA LYS A 81 -5.30 15.03 5.79
C LYS A 81 -5.70 13.56 6.03
N PRO A 82 -4.73 12.66 6.24
CA PRO A 82 -5.03 11.25 6.44
C PRO A 82 -5.76 11.04 7.77
N HIS A 83 -7.00 10.54 7.69
CA HIS A 83 -7.83 10.27 8.86
C HIS A 83 -7.61 8.87 9.45
N MET A 84 -6.95 7.97 8.72
CA MET A 84 -6.81 6.55 9.07
C MET A 84 -5.32 6.14 9.02
N THR A 85 -5.02 4.91 8.59
CA THR A 85 -3.68 4.29 8.71
C THR A 85 -2.75 4.50 7.53
N VAL A 86 -3.24 4.99 6.38
CA VAL A 86 -2.39 5.25 5.22
C VAL A 86 -1.94 6.70 5.24
N ILE A 87 -0.63 6.92 5.33
CA ILE A 87 -0.02 8.24 5.41
C ILE A 87 0.92 8.41 4.21
N ALA A 88 0.50 9.23 3.25
CA ALA A 88 1.34 9.64 2.14
C ALA A 88 2.06 10.95 2.47
N PHE A 89 3.35 11.02 2.18
CA PHE A 89 4.17 12.20 2.41
C PHE A 89 5.20 12.38 1.29
N GLY A 90 5.59 13.63 1.07
CA GLY A 90 6.52 14.03 0.03
C GLY A 90 7.44 15.14 0.51
N SER A 91 8.28 15.64 -0.39
CA SER A 91 9.11 16.82 -0.16
C SER A 91 9.07 17.77 -1.35
N LYS A 92 9.23 19.07 -1.07
CA LYS A 92 9.41 20.11 -2.10
C LYS A 92 10.86 20.52 -2.30
N VAL A 93 11.75 20.07 -1.41
CA VAL A 93 13.14 20.56 -1.32
C VAL A 93 14.17 19.44 -1.53
N ILE A 94 13.78 18.18 -1.37
CA ILE A 94 14.61 17.01 -1.63
C ILE A 94 13.85 15.97 -2.45
N ASP A 95 14.59 15.06 -3.10
CA ASP A 95 14.01 13.95 -3.85
C ASP A 95 13.50 12.86 -2.90
N ILE A 96 12.18 12.72 -2.80
CA ILE A 96 11.54 11.76 -1.88
C ILE A 96 11.86 10.31 -2.24
N PHE A 97 12.14 9.99 -3.51
CA PHE A 97 12.48 8.64 -3.89
C PHE A 97 13.88 8.25 -3.41
N LYS A 98 14.81 9.21 -3.33
CA LYS A 98 16.12 8.96 -2.70
C LYS A 98 15.99 8.72 -1.20
N VAL A 99 15.09 9.45 -0.52
CA VAL A 99 14.78 9.17 0.89
C VAL A 99 14.24 7.74 1.02
N ASN A 100 13.38 7.30 0.09
CA ASN A 100 12.88 5.93 0.06
C ASN A 100 13.98 4.89 -0.12
N ASP A 101 14.98 5.16 -0.96
CA ASP A 101 16.12 4.27 -1.18
C ASP A 101 16.99 4.15 0.10
N VAL A 102 17.24 5.25 0.81
CA VAL A 102 17.95 5.18 2.12
C VAL A 102 17.12 4.37 3.11
N MET A 103 15.83 4.65 3.23
CA MET A 103 14.92 3.89 4.10
C MET A 103 14.93 2.40 3.74
N SER A 104 14.97 2.05 2.45
CA SER A 104 15.06 0.67 1.97
C SER A 104 16.37 -0.01 2.37
N SER A 105 17.50 0.70 2.33
CA SER A 105 18.80 0.18 2.81
C SER A 105 18.80 -0.13 4.31
N LYS A 106 17.91 0.50 5.08
CA LYS A 106 17.66 0.27 6.51
C LYS A 106 16.59 -0.79 6.78
N GLY A 107 16.03 -1.41 5.73
CA GLY A 107 15.01 -2.46 5.83
C GLY A 107 13.56 -1.97 5.80
N TRP A 108 13.32 -0.68 5.55
CA TRP A 108 11.97 -0.13 5.42
C TRP A 108 11.47 -0.19 3.97
N HIS A 109 10.33 -0.83 3.74
CA HIS A 109 9.73 -0.92 2.41
C HIS A 109 8.49 -0.03 2.32
N LEU A 110 8.67 1.20 1.87
CA LEU A 110 7.56 2.13 1.61
C LEU A 110 7.09 2.03 0.16
N ASN A 111 5.84 2.40 -0.06
CA ASN A 111 5.26 2.41 -1.41
C ASN A 111 5.57 3.74 -2.08
N ALA A 112 6.32 3.71 -3.17
CA ALA A 112 6.54 4.88 -4.02
C ALA A 112 5.25 5.26 -4.76
N LEU A 113 4.96 6.55 -4.78
CA LEU A 113 3.78 7.17 -5.37
C LEU A 113 4.19 8.23 -6.39
N GLN A 114 3.26 8.58 -7.27
CA GLN A 114 3.45 9.58 -8.33
C GLN A 114 2.26 10.53 -8.37
N LYS A 115 2.46 11.75 -8.90
CA LYS A 115 1.42 12.78 -9.06
C LYS A 115 0.74 13.19 -7.74
N PRO A 116 1.47 13.77 -6.78
CA PRO A 116 2.88 14.20 -6.86
C PRO A 116 3.87 13.12 -6.41
N SER A 117 5.16 13.30 -6.73
CA SER A 117 6.25 12.47 -6.20
C SER A 117 6.13 12.35 -4.68
N SER A 118 5.92 11.13 -4.20
CA SER A 118 5.69 10.86 -2.79
C SER A 118 5.95 9.41 -2.44
N VAL A 119 5.90 9.10 -1.15
CA VAL A 119 5.86 7.74 -0.64
C VAL A 119 4.72 7.61 0.35
N HIS A 120 4.23 6.39 0.60
CA HIS A 120 3.34 6.15 1.74
C HIS A 120 3.76 4.97 2.59
N ILE A 121 3.36 5.06 3.86
CA ILE A 121 3.32 3.95 4.80
C ILE A 121 1.84 3.57 5.07
N CYS A 122 1.54 2.28 5.05
CA CYS A 122 0.26 1.73 5.50
C CYS A 122 0.46 1.14 6.89
N VAL A 123 0.00 1.85 7.92
CA VAL A 123 0.17 1.44 9.31
C VAL A 123 -0.69 0.20 9.60
N THR A 124 -0.02 -0.87 9.99
CA THR A 124 -0.57 -2.12 10.51
C THR A 124 -0.09 -2.36 11.95
N LEU A 125 -0.62 -3.38 12.62
CA LEU A 125 -0.28 -3.67 14.03
C LEU A 125 1.23 -3.93 14.23
N GLN A 126 1.93 -4.38 13.19
CA GLN A 126 3.38 -4.64 13.21
C GLN A 126 4.22 -3.36 13.34
N HIS A 127 3.64 -2.20 13.04
CA HIS A 127 4.34 -0.92 13.13
C HIS A 127 4.26 -0.31 14.53
N THR A 128 3.31 -0.77 15.35
CA THR A 128 3.04 -0.20 16.68
C THR A 128 4.26 -0.22 17.62
N PRO A 129 5.13 -1.25 17.65
CA PRO A 129 6.31 -1.25 18.51
C PRO A 129 7.52 -0.50 17.92
N VAL A 130 7.52 -0.17 16.62
CA VAL A 130 8.70 0.35 15.89
C VAL A 130 8.48 1.78 15.36
N VAL A 131 7.51 2.51 15.91
CA VAL A 131 7.19 3.90 15.50
C VAL A 131 8.39 4.82 15.66
N GLU A 132 9.09 4.72 16.79
CA GLU A 132 10.21 5.60 17.10
C GLU A 132 11.40 5.29 16.20
N ASP A 133 11.70 4.01 15.99
CA ASP A 133 12.76 3.57 15.07
C ASP A 133 12.48 4.08 13.65
N PHE A 134 11.23 3.96 13.18
CA PHE A 134 10.81 4.51 11.89
C PHE A 134 11.06 6.01 11.77
N LEU A 135 10.70 6.79 12.79
CA LEU A 135 10.84 8.25 12.78
C LEU A 135 12.31 8.70 12.87
N ILE A 136 13.12 7.99 13.66
CA ILE A 136 14.58 8.21 13.74
C ILE A 136 15.20 7.96 12.36
N ASP A 137 14.89 6.80 11.77
CA ASP A 137 15.44 6.41 10.47
C ASP A 137 15.00 7.33 9.34
N LEU A 138 13.73 7.78 9.36
CA LEU A 138 13.21 8.73 8.39
C LEU A 138 13.93 10.07 8.49
N LYS A 139 14.13 10.59 9.71
CA LYS A 139 14.83 11.85 9.93
C LYS A 139 16.29 11.77 9.49
N GLU A 140 16.97 10.68 9.79
CA GLU A 140 18.35 10.45 9.35
C GLU A 140 18.42 10.30 7.82
N SER A 141 17.48 9.60 7.20
CA SER A 141 17.41 9.44 5.74
C SER A 141 17.22 10.78 5.03
N VAL A 142 16.36 11.65 5.57
CA VAL A 142 16.19 13.03 5.08
C VAL A 142 17.49 13.81 5.20
N LYS A 143 18.21 13.68 6.32
CA LYS A 143 19.50 14.34 6.53
C LYS A 143 20.55 13.87 5.51
N ILE A 144 20.68 12.56 5.31
CA ILE A 144 21.61 11.97 4.33
C ILE A 144 21.35 12.52 2.94
N VAL A 145 20.10 12.50 2.47
CA VAL A 145 19.76 12.99 1.11
C VAL A 145 20.00 14.50 0.97
N LYS A 146 19.86 15.26 2.06
CA LYS A 146 20.11 16.70 2.07
C LYS A 146 21.60 17.04 2.02
N GLU A 147 22.45 16.27 2.71
CA GLU A 147 23.90 16.46 2.75
C GLU A 147 24.60 15.86 1.53
N GLU A 148 24.11 14.71 1.06
CA GLU A 148 24.66 13.95 -0.06
C GLU A 148 23.56 13.67 -1.10
N PRO A 149 23.26 14.61 -2.01
CA PRO A 149 22.21 14.45 -3.01
C PRO A 149 22.60 13.48 -4.14
N GLY A 150 23.59 12.61 -3.94
CA GLY A 150 24.02 11.58 -4.90
C GLY A 150 22.95 10.52 -5.16
N THR A 151 23.28 9.52 -5.97
CA THR A 151 22.45 8.32 -6.17
C THR A 151 22.91 7.21 -5.25
N ILE A 152 21.97 6.49 -4.65
CA ILE A 152 22.25 5.30 -3.85
C ILE A 152 22.39 4.13 -4.80
N GLU A 153 23.50 3.38 -4.68
CA GLU A 153 23.77 2.22 -5.52
C GLU A 153 22.70 1.14 -5.28
N GLY A 154 22.10 0.62 -6.36
CA GLY A 154 21.00 -0.36 -6.28
C GLY A 154 19.62 0.21 -5.91
N GLY A 155 19.49 1.52 -5.71
CA GLY A 155 18.22 2.18 -5.41
C GLY A 155 17.24 2.21 -6.59
N LEU A 156 15.94 2.33 -6.29
CA LEU A 156 14.87 2.40 -7.29
C LEU A 156 14.45 3.85 -7.61
N ALA A 157 15.01 4.86 -6.95
CA ALA A 157 14.69 6.26 -7.21
C ALA A 157 14.80 6.68 -8.68
N PRO A 158 15.82 6.26 -9.45
CA PRO A 158 15.89 6.59 -10.87
C PRO A 158 14.72 6.02 -11.67
N ILE A 159 14.26 4.81 -11.34
CA ILE A 159 13.15 4.13 -12.03
C ILE A 159 11.84 4.86 -11.75
N TYR A 160 11.53 5.13 -10.49
CA TYR A 160 10.31 5.85 -10.11
C TYR A 160 10.31 7.28 -10.63
N GLY A 161 11.44 7.99 -10.54
CA GLY A 161 11.59 9.34 -11.08
C GLY A 161 11.47 9.40 -12.61
N ALA A 162 11.99 8.39 -13.33
CA ALA A 162 11.85 8.30 -14.78
C ALA A 162 10.40 7.97 -15.20
N ALA A 163 9.76 6.99 -14.54
CA ALA A 163 8.38 6.60 -14.83
C ALA A 163 7.37 7.74 -14.59
N GLU A 164 7.64 8.60 -13.60
CA GLU A 164 6.81 9.79 -13.36
C GLU A 164 6.94 10.81 -14.50
N LYS A 165 8.19 11.10 -14.93
CA LYS A 165 8.51 12.10 -15.96
C LYS A 165 8.19 11.66 -17.38
N MET A 166 8.02 10.35 -17.62
CA MET A 166 7.75 9.81 -18.94
C MET A 166 6.36 10.26 -19.45
N PRO A 167 6.29 11.02 -20.56
CA PRO A 167 5.01 11.48 -21.11
C PRO A 167 4.27 10.35 -21.83
N ASP A 168 5.00 9.44 -22.49
CA ASP A 168 4.43 8.28 -23.17
C ASP A 168 4.10 7.18 -22.15
N ARG A 169 2.81 6.88 -22.00
CA ARG A 169 2.34 5.82 -21.09
C ARG A 169 2.40 4.43 -21.71
N GLY A 170 2.57 4.30 -23.03
CA GLY A 170 2.81 3.02 -23.70
C GLY A 170 4.15 2.40 -23.30
N MET A 171 5.21 3.21 -23.26
CA MET A 171 6.53 2.76 -22.78
C MET A 171 6.51 2.28 -21.32
N VAL A 172 5.74 2.94 -20.45
CA VAL A 172 5.56 2.49 -19.05
C VAL A 172 4.85 1.14 -19.00
N GLN A 173 3.86 0.93 -19.87
CA GLN A 173 3.15 -0.35 -19.98
C GLN A 173 4.09 -1.47 -20.44
N ASP A 174 4.89 -1.23 -21.48
CA ASP A 174 5.84 -2.22 -22.01
C ASP A 174 6.87 -2.61 -20.95
N LEU A 175 7.36 -1.64 -20.16
CA LEU A 175 8.26 -1.90 -19.04
C LEU A 175 7.63 -2.80 -17.97
N ILE A 176 6.36 -2.56 -17.61
CA ILE A 176 5.65 -3.37 -16.61
C ILE A 176 5.41 -4.79 -17.13
N VAL A 177 5.06 -4.95 -18.41
CA VAL A 177 4.89 -6.27 -19.04
C VAL A 177 6.21 -7.02 -19.04
N ALA A 178 7.31 -6.39 -19.49
CA ALA A 178 8.63 -7.01 -19.50
C ALA A 178 9.09 -7.42 -18.10
N PHE A 179 8.79 -6.62 -17.07
CA PHE A 179 9.06 -6.99 -15.68
C PHE A 179 8.27 -8.23 -15.25
N MET A 180 6.96 -8.29 -15.55
CA MET A 180 6.13 -9.45 -15.25
C MET A 180 6.65 -10.71 -15.95
N ASP A 181 6.98 -10.62 -17.24
CA ASP A 181 7.53 -11.74 -18.01
C ASP A 181 8.87 -12.24 -17.46
N SER A 182 9.66 -11.37 -16.82
CA SER A 182 10.94 -11.73 -16.20
C SER A 182 10.82 -12.42 -14.82
N THR A 183 9.65 -12.33 -14.18
CA THR A 183 9.40 -12.86 -12.84
C THR A 183 8.53 -14.12 -12.83
N CYS A 184 7.98 -14.51 -13.99
CA CYS A 184 7.24 -15.74 -14.21
C CYS A 184 8.12 -16.89 -14.72
#